data_AF-A0A6A5AT71-F1
#
_entry.id   AF-A0A6A5AT71-F1
#
_cell.length_a   1.000
_cell.length_b   1.000
_cell.length_c   1.000
_cell.angle_alpha   90.00
_cell.angle_beta   90.00
_cell.angle_gamma   90.00
#
_symmetry.space_group_name_H-M   'P 1'
#
loop_
_entity.id
_entity.type
_entity.pdbx_description
1 polymer ?
#
loop_
_entity_poly.entity_id
_entity_poly.type
_entity_poly.pdbx_seq_one_letter_code
_entity_poly.pdbx_strand_id
1 'polypeptide(L)'
;MASCHMEIIKSSHLGVEFNAENLKCVREICIFDDLAKAKDVVVTKKKAWAIYRNFVMAGSQFEVSCSNATRKNVMQHLGCPVEKMFDEVKETTVMTLKQDLKGFLSALDRKSIKDQLKKLEKGNKVGLMQNISNKFFRK
;
A
#
# COMPACT_ATOMS: atom_id res chain seq x y z
N MET A 1 -1.42 -1.67 17.07
CA MET A 1 -1.25 -0.28 16.61
C MET A 1 0.01 -0.02 15.76
N ALA A 2 0.83 -1.03 15.41
CA ALA A 2 2.03 -0.82 14.58
C ALA A 2 1.75 -0.63 13.07
N SER A 3 0.54 -0.96 12.59
CA SER A 3 0.21 -0.94 11.15
C SER A 3 -0.01 0.48 10.58
N CYS A 4 -0.58 1.42 11.37
CA CYS A 4 -0.85 2.79 10.88
C CYS A 4 0.41 3.66 10.77
N HIS A 5 1.45 3.39 11.58
CA HIS A 5 2.64 4.24 11.55
C HIS A 5 3.53 3.99 10.32
N MET A 6 3.49 2.79 9.72
CA MET A 6 4.25 2.54 8.47
C MET A 6 3.59 3.17 7.23
N GLU A 7 2.26 3.35 7.22
CA GLU A 7 1.55 3.99 6.11
C GLU A 7 1.85 5.50 6.04
N ILE A 8 1.98 6.17 7.18
CA ILE A 8 2.22 7.63 7.26
C ILE A 8 3.68 7.99 6.91
N ILE A 9 4.65 7.14 7.25
CA ILE A 9 6.07 7.41 6.97
C ILE A 9 6.39 7.32 5.47
N LYS A 10 5.67 6.47 4.71
CA LYS A 10 5.87 6.34 3.26
C LYS A 10 5.47 7.58 2.45
N SER A 11 4.39 8.25 2.84
CA SER A 11 3.85 9.41 2.11
C SER A 11 4.67 10.69 2.31
N SER A 12 5.31 10.86 3.47
CA SER A 12 5.93 12.14 3.87
C SER A 12 7.42 12.26 3.52
N HIS A 13 8.14 11.16 3.32
CA HIS A 13 9.60 11.19 3.15
C HIS A 13 10.11 11.04 1.72
N LEU A 14 9.27 10.67 0.75
CA LEU A 14 9.72 10.34 -0.60
C LEU A 14 9.09 11.14 -1.74
N GLY A 15 8.03 11.92 -1.50
CA GLY A 15 7.31 12.60 -2.59
C GLY A 15 6.69 11.64 -3.62
N VAL A 16 6.62 10.35 -3.30
CA VAL A 16 6.01 9.31 -4.14
C VAL A 16 4.62 9.04 -3.56
N GLU A 17 3.58 9.30 -4.35
CA GLU A 17 2.22 8.87 -4.01
C GLU A 17 2.22 7.34 -3.90
N PHE A 18 2.00 6.85 -2.69
CA PHE A 18 1.90 5.42 -2.46
C PHE A 18 0.52 4.97 -2.93
N ASN A 19 0.49 4.10 -3.94
CA ASN A 19 -0.71 3.51 -4.53
C ASN A 19 -1.36 2.51 -3.56
N ALA A 20 -1.97 3.02 -2.49
CA ALA A 20 -2.60 2.22 -1.44
C ALA A 20 -3.78 1.39 -1.97
N GLU A 21 -4.44 1.87 -3.03
CA GLU A 21 -5.49 1.17 -3.77
C GLU A 21 -4.99 -0.13 -4.39
N ASN A 22 -3.75 -0.18 -4.90
CA ASN A 22 -3.17 -1.41 -5.45
C ASN A 22 -3.04 -2.50 -4.38
N LEU A 23 -2.59 -2.15 -3.18
CA LEU A 23 -2.54 -3.10 -2.05
C LEU A 23 -3.94 -3.58 -1.65
N LYS A 24 -4.90 -2.66 -1.55
CA LYS A 24 -6.28 -2.97 -1.18
C LYS A 24 -6.93 -3.91 -2.22
N CYS A 25 -6.73 -3.62 -3.50
CA CYS A 25 -7.22 -4.43 -4.61
C CYS A 25 -6.70 -5.87 -4.52
N VAL A 26 -5.38 -6.06 -4.41
CA VAL A 26 -4.76 -7.40 -4.30
C VAL A 26 -5.29 -8.16 -3.08
N ARG A 27 -5.44 -7.49 -1.94
CA ARG A 27 -6.00 -8.11 -0.73
C ARG A 27 -7.43 -8.61 -0.96
N GLU A 28 -8.29 -7.78 -1.55
CA GLU A 28 -9.67 -8.17 -1.81
C GLU A 28 -9.77 -9.31 -2.84
N ILE A 29 -8.89 -9.35 -3.84
CA ILE A 29 -8.79 -10.48 -4.78
C ILE A 29 -8.39 -11.77 -4.05
N CYS A 30 -7.39 -11.75 -3.17
CA CYS A 30 -7.02 -12.95 -2.39
C CYS A 30 -8.21 -13.48 -1.56
N ILE A 31 -9.00 -12.59 -0.95
CA ILE A 31 -10.21 -12.98 -0.21
C ILE A 31 -11.24 -13.60 -1.16
N PHE A 32 -11.41 -13.05 -2.36
CA PHE A 32 -12.27 -13.63 -3.38
C PHE A 32 -11.82 -15.04 -3.78
N ASP A 33 -10.52 -15.26 -3.99
CA ASP A 33 -9.97 -16.56 -4.37
C ASP A 33 -10.31 -17.62 -3.29
N ASP A 34 -10.17 -17.26 -2.01
CA ASP A 34 -10.49 -18.14 -0.88
C ASP A 34 -12.00 -18.47 -0.81
N LEU A 35 -12.86 -17.47 -1.05
CA LEU A 35 -14.32 -17.65 -1.10
C LEU A 35 -14.75 -18.53 -2.28
N ALA A 36 -14.14 -18.34 -3.45
CA ALA A 36 -14.41 -19.13 -4.65
C ALA A 36 -14.02 -20.61 -4.44
N LYS A 37 -12.87 -20.87 -3.81
CA LYS A 37 -12.45 -22.23 -3.42
C LYS A 37 -13.38 -22.88 -2.40
N ALA A 38 -13.89 -22.10 -1.45
CA ALA A 38 -14.87 -22.56 -0.47
C ALA A 38 -16.27 -22.82 -1.07
N LYS A 39 -16.50 -22.48 -2.35
CA LYS A 39 -17.76 -22.65 -3.10
C LYS A 39 -18.96 -21.91 -2.46
N ASP A 40 -18.71 -20.83 -1.73
CA ASP A 40 -19.78 -19.94 -1.24
C ASP A 40 -20.21 -18.98 -2.36
N VAL A 41 -21.15 -19.43 -3.19
CA VAL A 41 -21.55 -18.71 -4.41
C VAL A 41 -22.13 -17.32 -4.12
N VAL A 42 -22.91 -17.17 -3.05
CA VAL A 42 -23.61 -15.91 -2.73
C VAL A 42 -22.59 -14.86 -2.28
N VAL A 43 -21.69 -15.23 -1.37
CA VAL A 43 -20.67 -14.30 -0.86
C VAL A 43 -19.62 -14.02 -1.93
N THR A 44 -19.21 -15.03 -2.69
CA THR A 44 -18.28 -14.88 -3.83
C THR A 44 -18.82 -13.89 -4.86
N LYS A 45 -20.10 -13.98 -5.23
CA LYS A 45 -20.73 -13.03 -6.16
C LYS A 45 -20.77 -11.61 -5.62
N LYS A 46 -21.15 -11.43 -4.36
CA LYS A 46 -21.12 -10.10 -3.71
C LYS A 46 -19.71 -9.51 -3.70
N LYS A 47 -18.70 -10.35 -3.42
CA LYS A 47 -17.29 -9.94 -3.42
C LYS A 47 -16.79 -9.56 -4.82
N ALA A 48 -17.10 -10.35 -5.85
CA ALA A 48 -16.75 -10.03 -7.24
C ALA A 48 -17.28 -8.67 -7.67
N TRP A 49 -18.56 -8.38 -7.38
CA TRP A 49 -19.16 -7.07 -7.65
C TRP A 49 -18.51 -5.94 -6.86
N ALA A 50 -18.13 -6.18 -5.60
CA ALA A 50 -17.42 -5.17 -4.80
C ALA A 50 -16.05 -4.85 -5.38
N ILE A 51 -15.27 -5.87 -5.77
CA ILE A 51 -13.95 -5.70 -6.39
C ILE A 51 -14.09 -4.93 -7.71
N TYR A 52 -15.01 -5.35 -8.57
CA TYR A 52 -15.21 -4.69 -9.85
C TYR A 52 -15.57 -3.21 -9.67
N ARG A 53 -16.54 -2.90 -8.81
CA ARG A 53 -16.99 -1.52 -8.63
C ARG A 53 -15.94 -0.61 -8.01
N ASN A 54 -15.15 -1.12 -7.08
CA ASN A 54 -14.19 -0.31 -6.34
C ASN A 54 -12.84 -0.18 -7.05
N PHE A 55 -12.39 -1.20 -7.79
CA PHE A 55 -11.03 -1.23 -8.32
C PHE A 55 -10.94 -1.40 -9.84
N VAL A 56 -11.91 -2.05 -10.48
CA VAL A 56 -11.81 -2.42 -11.91
C VAL A 56 -12.72 -1.58 -12.81
N MET A 57 -13.76 -0.94 -12.30
CA MET A 57 -14.67 -0.11 -13.08
C MET A 57 -14.01 1.21 -13.45
N ALA A 58 -14.26 1.67 -14.69
CA ALA A 58 -13.68 2.90 -15.21
C ALA A 58 -14.28 4.11 -14.48
N GLY A 59 -13.42 5.01 -14.03
CA GLY A 59 -13.82 6.16 -13.22
C GLY A 59 -14.08 5.83 -11.75
N SER A 60 -13.71 4.63 -11.27
CA SER A 60 -13.76 4.35 -9.83
C SER A 60 -12.74 5.20 -9.08
N GLN A 61 -13.10 5.65 -7.87
CA GLN A 61 -12.22 6.41 -6.99
C GLN A 61 -10.91 5.68 -6.67
N PHE A 62 -10.94 4.35 -6.62
CA PHE A 62 -9.79 3.49 -6.32
C PHE A 62 -9.42 2.61 -7.52
N GLU A 63 -9.74 3.08 -8.73
CA GLU A 63 -9.44 2.37 -9.97
C GLU A 63 -7.95 1.99 -10.05
N VAL A 64 -7.67 0.70 -10.25
CA VAL A 64 -6.32 0.21 -10.52
C VAL A 64 -6.08 0.17 -12.03
N SER A 65 -4.81 0.27 -12.41
CA SER A 65 -4.43 0.17 -13.83
C SER A 65 -4.66 -1.25 -14.35
N CYS A 66 -5.55 -1.40 -15.32
CA CYS A 66 -5.74 -2.64 -16.07
C CYS A 66 -6.22 -2.35 -17.51
N SER A 67 -6.03 -3.29 -18.43
CA SER A 67 -6.44 -3.09 -19.82
C SER A 67 -7.97 -3.10 -19.97
N ASN A 68 -8.47 -2.48 -21.05
CA ASN A 68 -9.89 -2.56 -21.39
C ASN A 68 -10.36 -3.99 -21.69
N ALA A 69 -9.46 -4.85 -22.21
CA ALA A 69 -9.77 -6.25 -22.44
C ALA A 69 -9.96 -6.99 -21.10
N THR A 70 -9.04 -6.80 -20.15
CA THR A 70 -9.13 -7.33 -18.79
C THR A 70 -10.45 -6.91 -18.12
N ARG A 71 -10.79 -5.62 -18.23
CA ARG A 71 -12.02 -5.06 -17.64
C ARG A 71 -13.28 -5.69 -18.21
N LYS A 72 -13.34 -5.90 -19.54
CA LYS A 72 -14.46 -6.59 -20.20
C LYS A 72 -14.53 -8.06 -19.80
N ASN A 73 -13.39 -8.74 -19.70
CA ASN A 73 -13.33 -10.12 -19.25
C ASN A 73 -13.90 -10.29 -17.83
N VAL A 74 -13.45 -9.46 -16.88
CA VAL A 74 -14.01 -9.43 -15.52
C VAL A 74 -15.53 -9.19 -15.55
N MET A 75 -15.99 -8.20 -16.33
CA MET A 75 -17.40 -7.84 -16.42
C MET A 75 -18.29 -9.00 -16.90
N GLN A 76 -17.83 -9.81 -17.86
CA GLN A 76 -18.56 -10.98 -18.37
C GLN A 76 -18.77 -12.06 -17.29
N HIS A 77 -17.84 -12.18 -16.34
CA HIS A 77 -17.89 -13.18 -15.29
C HIS A 77 -18.65 -12.71 -14.03
N LEU A 78 -19.11 -11.46 -13.94
CA LEU A 78 -19.82 -10.96 -12.74
C LEU A 78 -21.15 -11.67 -12.46
N GLY A 79 -21.79 -12.21 -13.50
CA GLY A 79 -23.02 -13.00 -13.38
C GLY A 79 -22.78 -14.36 -12.75
N CYS A 80 -21.65 -14.99 -13.08
CA CYS A 80 -21.20 -16.30 -12.64
C CYS A 80 -19.68 -16.25 -12.38
N PRO A 81 -19.25 -15.79 -11.19
CA PRO A 81 -17.84 -15.61 -10.88
C PRO A 81 -17.06 -16.93 -10.95
N VAL A 82 -15.86 -16.87 -11.52
CA VAL A 82 -14.91 -17.99 -11.57
C VAL A 82 -13.65 -17.62 -10.79
N GLU A 83 -13.00 -18.60 -10.18
CA GLU A 83 -11.85 -18.41 -9.28
C GLU A 83 -10.76 -17.51 -9.89
N LYS A 84 -10.52 -17.64 -11.19
CA LYS A 84 -9.42 -16.94 -11.89
C LYS A 84 -9.82 -15.65 -12.60
N MET A 85 -11.05 -15.15 -12.39
CA MET A 85 -11.55 -14.01 -13.17
C MET A 85 -10.76 -12.70 -12.92
N PHE A 86 -9.99 -12.62 -11.84
CA PHE A 86 -9.17 -11.45 -11.48
C PHE A 86 -7.66 -11.68 -11.62
N ASP A 87 -7.20 -12.82 -12.16
CA ASP A 87 -5.77 -13.18 -12.21
C ASP A 87 -4.92 -12.10 -12.90
N GLU A 88 -5.37 -11.63 -14.06
CA GLU A 88 -4.66 -10.59 -14.82
C GLU A 88 -4.64 -9.23 -14.09
N VAL A 89 -5.74 -8.87 -13.40
CA VAL A 89 -5.79 -7.67 -12.56
C VAL A 89 -4.80 -7.81 -11.40
N LYS A 90 -4.78 -8.97 -10.75
CA LYS A 90 -3.87 -9.25 -9.62
C LYS A 90 -2.41 -9.20 -10.07
N GLU A 91 -2.07 -9.82 -11.19
CA GLU A 91 -0.71 -9.87 -11.72
C GLU A 91 -0.18 -8.47 -12.05
N THR A 92 -0.95 -7.70 -12.81
CA THR A 92 -0.60 -6.32 -13.19
C THR A 92 -0.46 -5.41 -11.96
N THR A 93 -1.41 -5.50 -11.02
CA THR A 93 -1.38 -4.71 -9.77
C THR A 93 -0.16 -5.08 -8.90
N VAL A 94 0.17 -6.38 -8.78
CA VAL A 94 1.36 -6.83 -8.05
C VAL A 94 2.65 -6.37 -8.74
N MET A 95 2.69 -6.35 -10.07
CA MET A 95 3.83 -5.81 -10.81
C MET A 95 4.06 -4.32 -10.50
N THR A 96 3.00 -3.51 -10.49
CA THR A 96 3.07 -2.10 -10.10
C THR A 96 3.60 -1.95 -8.67
N LEU A 97 3.05 -2.72 -7.71
CA LEU A 97 3.53 -2.70 -6.32
C LEU A 97 5.02 -3.07 -6.18
N LYS A 98 5.51 -4.01 -6.99
CA LYS A 98 6.94 -4.38 -7.01
C LYS A 98 7.81 -3.26 -7.57
N GLN A 99 7.34 -2.55 -8.59
CA GLN A 99 8.03 -1.39 -9.15
C GLN A 99 8.08 -0.24 -8.14
N ASP A 100 6.96 0.06 -7.48
CA ASP A 100 6.86 1.07 -6.42
C ASP A 100 7.80 0.73 -5.25
N LEU A 101 7.85 -0.55 -4.86
CA LEU A 101 8.78 -1.02 -3.82
C LEU A 101 10.24 -0.83 -4.24
N LYS A 102 10.59 -1.16 -5.49
CA LYS A 102 11.96 -0.94 -6.00
C LYS A 102 12.32 0.54 -5.99
N GLY A 103 11.40 1.42 -6.44
CA GLY A 103 11.56 2.86 -6.38
C GLY A 103 11.79 3.35 -4.95
N PHE A 104 10.93 2.92 -4.03
CA PHE A 104 11.05 3.22 -2.59
C PHE A 104 12.41 2.78 -2.03
N LEU A 105 12.85 1.55 -2.31
CA LEU A 105 14.15 1.04 -1.85
C LEU A 105 15.33 1.82 -2.44
N SER A 106 15.23 2.29 -3.68
CA SER A 106 16.27 3.12 -4.31
C SER A 106 16.32 4.54 -3.75
N ALA A 107 15.16 5.11 -3.40
CA ALA A 107 15.05 6.46 -2.86
C ALA A 107 15.27 6.51 -1.34
N LEU A 108 15.27 5.36 -0.66
CA LEU A 108 15.89 5.20 0.65
C LEU A 108 17.41 5.41 0.52
N ASP A 109 17.84 6.67 0.49
CA ASP A 109 19.25 7.01 0.68
C ASP A 109 19.63 6.69 2.13
N ARG A 110 20.08 5.45 2.31
CA ARG A 110 20.55 4.92 3.60
C ARG A 110 21.64 5.79 4.22
N LYS A 111 22.41 6.54 3.41
CA LYS A 111 23.42 7.46 3.90
C LYS A 111 22.77 8.71 4.48
N SER A 112 21.86 9.36 3.73
CA SER A 112 21.09 10.51 4.23
C SER A 112 20.29 10.18 5.51
N ILE A 113 19.61 9.02 5.55
CA ILE A 113 18.86 8.59 6.74
C ILE A 113 19.79 8.36 7.93
N LYS A 114 20.94 7.71 7.72
CA LYS A 114 21.94 7.48 8.78
C LYS A 114 22.59 8.79 9.25
N ASP A 115 22.79 9.75 8.36
CA ASP A 115 23.33 11.06 8.69
C ASP A 115 22.31 11.94 9.43
N GLN A 116 21.03 11.86 9.08
CA GLN A 116 19.93 12.47 9.83
C GLN A 116 19.79 11.87 11.23
N LEU A 117 19.86 10.53 11.36
CA LEU A 117 19.89 9.84 12.65
C LEU A 117 21.07 10.31 13.52
N LYS A 118 22.28 10.36 12.96
CA LYS A 118 23.47 10.87 13.68
C LYS A 118 23.34 12.33 14.10
N LYS A 119 22.73 13.18 13.26
CA LYS A 119 22.47 14.59 13.61
C LYS A 119 21.47 14.70 14.76
N LEU A 120 20.40 13.91 14.76
CA LEU A 120 19.43 13.87 15.85
C LEU A 120 20.04 13.34 17.15
N GLU A 121 20.85 12.28 17.10
CA GLU A 121 21.59 11.76 18.26
C GLU A 121 22.57 12.78 18.85
N LYS A 122 23.26 13.54 18.00
CA LYS A 122 24.16 14.63 18.44
C LYS A 122 23.38 15.81 19.01
N GLY A 123 22.26 16.20 18.39
CA GLY A 123 21.40 17.27 18.90
C GLY A 123 20.82 16.97 20.28
N ASN A 124 20.43 15.71 20.53
CA ASN A 124 19.93 15.27 21.84
C ASN A 124 21.00 15.29 22.94
N LYS A 125 22.26 15.01 22.60
CA LYS A 125 23.39 15.11 23.55
C LYS A 125 23.74 16.57 23.90
N VAL A 126 23.62 17.49 22.94
CA VAL A 126 23.89 18.91 23.15
C VAL A 126 22.79 19.56 24.02
N GLY A 127 21.52 19.20 23.79
CA GLY A 127 20.40 19.68 24.61
C GLY A 127 20.42 19.20 26.07
N LEU A 128 20.95 18.00 26.34
CA LEU A 128 21.11 17.48 27.70
C LEU A 128 22.25 18.19 28.46
N MET A 129 23.39 18.46 27.79
CA MET A 129 24.51 19.18 28.42
C MET A 129 24.19 20.65 28.73
N GLN A 130 23.44 21.34 27.86
CA GLN A 130 23.04 22.74 28.11
C GLN A 130 22.05 22.86 29.29
N ASN A 131 21.16 21.89 29.48
CA ASN A 131 20.22 21.89 30.61
C ASN A 131 20.89 21.58 31.96
N ILE A 132 21.93 20.74 31.98
CA ILE A 132 22.70 20.46 33.21
C ILE A 132 23.58 21.67 33.57
N SER A 133 24.20 22.32 32.58
CA SER A 133 25.02 23.51 32.81
C SER A 133 24.20 24.68 33.36
N ASN A 134 22.98 24.91 32.86
CA ASN A 134 22.10 25.97 33.37
C ASN A 134 21.51 25.71 34.76
N LYS A 135 21.41 24.44 35.19
CA LYS A 135 20.92 24.08 36.54
C LYS A 135 21.99 24.18 37.61
N PHE A 136 23.27 24.10 37.25
CA PHE A 136 24.39 24.16 38.21
C PHE A 136 24.87 25.59 38.53
N PHE A 137 24.46 26.59 37.73
CA PHE A 137 24.87 28.00 37.89
C PHE A 137 23.76 28.96 38.36
N ARG A 138 22.53 28.48 38.57
CA ARG A 138 21.50 29.26 39.29
C ARG A 138 21.62 28.98 40.79
N LYS A 139 22.48 29.76 41.44
CA LYS A 139 22.44 30.01 42.89
C LYS A 139 21.17 30.76 43.26
#